data_AF-A0A8J8SZW5-F1
#
_entry.id   AF-A0A8J8SZW5-F1
#
_cell.length_a   1.000
_cell.length_b   1.000
_cell.length_c   1.000
_cell.angle_alpha   90.00
_cell.angle_beta   90.00
_cell.angle_gamma   90.00
#
_symmetry.space_group_name_H-M   'P 1'
#
loop_
_entity.id
_entity.type
_entity.pdbx_description
1 polymer ?
#
loop_
_entity_poly.entity_id
_entity_poly.type
_entity_poly.pdbx_seq_one_letter_code
_entity_poly.pdbx_strand_id
1 'polypeptide(L)'
;MNVYYGFLFLTLGMYLFIRIFQKNKISIEIGAIKGGAKYAKKDDQFCYSANTNKEEDAASSTKDQSSSSPASGDEIASCILSKESNSFIHEVNQWLQIIFSGLVISSAFLCFTLEKDWFKSISANMKIPSYSMLGISLSFTFTYASVDLLQFLIYVFHQKFPFIHKVTLIITNLQQYLLLALSFILGALFGAIFGFIDVEDYSKNAFVLYSILRLEISICTPIGALFGLFGGLMVEYLRQEELKSRGNKDDMMDIKSRQFDTNDDEETVIISGMTKTVRERFGVIELMEDSDHEEGDDLDALLRL
;
A
#
# COMPACT_ATOMS: atom_id res chain seq x y z
N MET A 1 -0.89 -23.46 -28.95
CA MET A 1 -1.40 -22.86 -27.70
C MET A 1 -0.39 -21.91 -27.07
N ASN A 2 0.90 -22.24 -26.98
CA ASN A 2 1.92 -21.40 -26.30
C ASN A 2 2.01 -19.96 -26.81
N VAL A 3 1.85 -19.71 -28.12
CA VAL A 3 1.92 -18.35 -28.71
C VAL A 3 0.87 -17.40 -28.11
N TYR A 4 -0.34 -17.87 -27.81
CA TYR A 4 -1.39 -17.04 -27.23
C TYR A 4 -1.07 -16.61 -25.81
N TYR A 5 -0.52 -17.52 -25.00
CA TYR A 5 -0.09 -17.20 -23.63
C TYR A 5 1.09 -16.24 -23.62
N GLY A 6 2.07 -16.44 -24.51
CA GLY A 6 3.18 -15.49 -24.70
C GLY A 6 2.69 -14.10 -25.08
N PHE A 7 1.73 -13.98 -26.00
CA PHE A 7 1.13 -12.71 -26.39
C PHE A 7 0.32 -12.06 -25.26
N LEU A 8 -0.49 -12.83 -24.54
CA LEU A 8 -1.25 -12.34 -23.38
C LEU A 8 -0.30 -11.83 -22.29
N PHE A 9 0.78 -12.56 -22.03
CA PHE A 9 1.78 -12.17 -21.04
C PHE A 9 2.56 -10.92 -21.47
N LEU A 10 2.91 -10.82 -22.76
CA LEU A 10 3.55 -9.63 -23.34
C LEU A 10 2.64 -8.40 -23.25
N THR A 11 1.35 -8.53 -23.59
CA THR A 11 0.39 -7.42 -23.54
C THR A 11 0.15 -6.94 -22.11
N LEU A 12 -0.01 -7.85 -21.15
CA LEU A 12 -0.07 -7.51 -19.73
C LEU A 12 1.22 -6.83 -19.23
N GLY A 13 2.38 -7.36 -19.62
CA GLY A 13 3.67 -6.78 -19.28
C GLY A 13 3.87 -5.36 -19.83
N MET A 14 3.50 -5.15 -21.09
CA MET A 14 3.54 -3.83 -21.73
C MET A 14 2.55 -2.85 -21.09
N TYR A 15 1.35 -3.32 -20.73
CA TYR A 15 0.37 -2.50 -20.00
C TYR A 15 0.92 -2.03 -18.65
N LEU A 16 1.51 -2.94 -17.87
CA LEU A 16 2.15 -2.60 -16.60
C LEU A 16 3.34 -1.65 -16.79
N PHE A 17 4.18 -1.89 -17.80
CA PHE A 17 5.31 -1.02 -18.13
C PHE A 17 4.84 0.40 -18.44
N ILE A 18 3.85 0.56 -19.33
CA ILE A 18 3.29 1.87 -19.70
C ILE A 18 2.71 2.56 -18.47
N ARG A 19 1.98 1.82 -17.62
CA ARG A 19 1.40 2.36 -16.40
C ARG A 19 2.47 2.86 -15.41
N ILE A 20 3.50 2.06 -15.17
CA ILE A 20 4.64 2.44 -14.31
C ILE A 20 5.33 3.69 -14.88
N PHE A 21 5.54 3.73 -16.19
CA PHE A 21 6.18 4.85 -16.87
C PHE A 21 5.35 6.13 -16.77
N GLN A 22 4.02 6.04 -16.95
CA GLN A 22 3.11 7.17 -16.76
C GLN A 22 3.13 7.69 -15.32
N LYS A 23 3.10 6.79 -14.32
CA LYS A 23 3.20 7.16 -12.90
C LYS A 23 4.52 7.87 -12.57
N ASN A 24 5.63 7.39 -13.15
CA ASN A 24 6.95 8.00 -12.96
C ASN A 24 7.08 9.36 -13.65
N LYS A 25 6.53 9.52 -14.86
CA LYS A 25 6.57 10.80 -15.59
C LYS A 25 5.89 11.92 -14.80
N ILE A 26 4.72 11.64 -14.22
CA ILE A 26 3.99 12.60 -13.36
C ILE A 26 4.85 13.02 -12.16
N SER A 27 5.61 12.09 -11.57
CA SER A 27 6.47 12.39 -10.41
C SER A 27 7.65 13.32 -10.77
N ILE A 28 8.25 13.14 -11.96
CA ILE A 28 9.37 13.97 -12.42
C ILE A 28 8.91 15.40 -12.71
N GLU A 29 7.74 15.58 -13.34
CA GLU A 29 7.20 16.91 -13.64
C GLU A 29 6.88 17.70 -12.36
N ILE A 30 6.31 17.05 -11.34
CA ILE A 30 6.06 17.67 -10.02
C ILE A 30 7.38 18.05 -9.32
N GLY A 31 8.41 17.19 -9.43
CA GLY A 31 9.74 17.46 -8.89
C GLY A 31 10.42 18.66 -9.55
N ALA A 32 10.33 18.78 -10.88
CA ALA A 32 10.92 19.89 -11.64
C ALA A 32 10.27 21.24 -11.29
N ILE A 33 8.94 21.27 -11.12
CA ILE A 33 8.21 22.48 -10.70
C ILE A 33 8.64 22.93 -9.29
N LYS A 34 8.77 22.00 -8.33
CA LYS A 34 9.24 22.32 -6.97
C LYS A 34 10.73 22.72 -6.93
N GLY A 35 11.56 22.11 -7.76
CA GLY A 35 12.98 22.47 -7.92
C GLY A 35 13.16 23.89 -8.44
N GLY A 36 12.34 24.29 -9.43
CA GLY A 36 12.32 25.67 -9.95
C GLY A 36 11.84 26.69 -8.91
N ALA A 37 10.84 26.35 -8.09
CA ALA A 37 10.35 27.24 -7.03
C ALA A 37 11.33 27.40 -5.85
N LYS A 38 12.16 26.39 -5.55
CA LYS A 38 13.14 26.46 -4.45
C LYS A 38 14.37 27.33 -4.73
N TYR A 39 14.63 27.70 -5.99
CA TYR A 39 15.65 28.70 -6.31
C TYR A 39 15.11 30.14 -6.29
N ALA A 40 13.81 30.34 -6.07
CA ALA A 40 13.20 31.67 -5.87
C ALA A 40 12.94 32.01 -4.40
N LYS A 41 13.19 31.09 -3.46
CA LYS A 41 12.97 31.31 -2.02
C LYS A 41 14.03 30.59 -1.19
N LYS A 42 15.28 30.99 -1.40
CA LYS A 42 16.43 30.62 -0.56
C LYS A 42 16.91 31.85 0.20
N ASP A 43 15.98 32.49 0.89
CA ASP A 43 16.19 33.27 2.10
C ASP A 43 14.91 33.00 2.93
N ASP A 44 15.08 32.59 4.18
CA ASP A 44 14.03 32.42 5.20
C ASP A 44 13.08 31.20 5.12
N GLN A 45 13.62 29.99 5.23
CA GLN A 45 12.85 28.94 5.92
C GLN A 45 13.77 27.95 6.64
N PHE A 46 14.35 28.48 7.71
CA PHE A 46 14.94 27.72 8.80
C PHE A 46 13.83 26.88 9.46
N CYS A 47 14.07 25.57 9.62
CA CYS A 47 13.26 24.76 10.53
C CYS A 47 13.36 25.38 11.92
N TYR A 48 12.21 25.78 12.48
CA TYR A 48 12.09 26.28 13.84
C TYR A 48 12.77 25.32 14.83
N SER A 49 13.96 25.72 15.28
CA SER A 49 14.42 25.55 16.65
C SER A 49 14.14 26.85 17.39
N ALA A 50 13.92 26.72 18.69
CA ALA A 50 13.34 27.72 19.58
C ALA A 50 13.97 29.12 19.59
N ASN A 51 13.13 30.10 19.94
CA ASN A 51 13.40 31.39 20.57
C ASN A 51 14.38 32.36 19.90
N THR A 52 13.86 33.50 19.44
CA THR A 52 14.06 34.79 20.14
C THR A 52 13.16 35.87 19.54
N ASN A 53 12.55 36.66 20.42
CA ASN A 53 11.69 37.81 20.18
C ASN A 53 12.33 38.83 19.22
N LYS A 54 11.54 39.31 18.26
CA LYS A 54 11.65 40.69 17.78
C LYS A 54 10.30 41.17 17.24
N GLU A 55 9.65 41.97 18.07
CA GLU A 55 8.66 43.00 17.73
C GLU A 55 9.08 43.79 16.48
N GLU A 56 8.16 43.93 15.52
CA GLU A 56 7.92 45.23 14.87
C GLU A 56 6.57 45.20 14.13
N ASP A 57 5.75 46.19 14.50
CA ASP A 57 4.40 46.47 14.02
C ASP A 57 4.35 46.84 12.53
N ALA A 58 3.27 46.46 11.85
CA ALA A 58 2.36 47.41 11.19
C ALA A 58 1.25 46.70 10.40
N ALA A 59 0.04 47.15 10.66
CA ALA A 59 -1.23 46.73 10.09
C ALA A 59 -1.35 46.86 8.56
N SER A 60 -2.11 45.95 7.94
CA SER A 60 -3.13 46.31 6.94
C SER A 60 -4.03 45.12 6.61
N SER A 61 -5.33 45.31 6.86
CA SER A 61 -6.41 44.36 6.62
C SER A 61 -6.73 44.24 5.13
N THR A 62 -6.87 43.02 4.58
CA THR A 62 -7.74 42.77 3.41
C THR A 62 -8.18 41.31 3.28
N LYS A 63 -9.48 41.07 3.58
CA LYS A 63 -10.43 40.06 3.06
C LYS A 63 -9.96 38.63 2.76
N ASP A 64 -10.51 37.75 3.59
CA ASP A 64 -10.57 36.30 3.46
C ASP A 64 -11.30 35.84 2.18
N GLN A 65 -10.54 35.23 1.28
CA GLN A 65 -11.01 34.16 0.40
C GLN A 65 -10.21 32.92 0.75
N SER A 66 -10.84 32.05 1.55
CA SER A 66 -10.46 30.65 1.80
C SER A 66 -10.42 29.88 0.47
N SER A 67 -9.35 30.10 -0.29
CA SER A 67 -8.94 29.25 -1.39
C SER A 67 -8.27 28.03 -0.77
N SER A 68 -9.03 26.94 -0.67
CA SER A 68 -8.50 25.61 -0.36
C SER A 68 -7.37 25.30 -1.33
N SER A 69 -6.13 25.49 -0.88
CA SER A 69 -4.94 25.25 -1.70
C SER A 69 -4.98 23.81 -2.21
N PRO A 70 -4.64 23.57 -3.49
CA PRO A 70 -4.64 22.23 -4.06
C PRO A 70 -3.71 21.36 -3.22
N ALA A 71 -4.26 20.27 -2.69
CA ALA A 71 -3.60 19.26 -1.87
C ALA A 71 -2.16 19.04 -2.37
N SER A 72 -1.21 19.66 -1.66
CA SER A 72 0.21 19.58 -1.98
C SER A 72 0.61 18.11 -1.90
N GLY A 73 1.39 17.63 -2.88
CA GLY A 73 1.79 16.22 -3.06
C GLY A 73 2.61 15.57 -1.92
N ASP A 74 2.38 15.96 -0.67
CA ASP A 74 2.80 15.30 0.56
C ASP A 74 1.84 14.13 0.90
N GLU A 75 0.72 13.96 0.20
CA GLU A 75 -0.32 12.97 0.50
C GLU A 75 0.16 11.51 0.39
N ILE A 76 1.24 11.24 -0.36
CA ILE A 76 1.79 9.89 -0.60
C ILE A 76 2.90 9.50 0.40
N ALA A 77 3.42 10.46 1.19
CA ALA A 77 4.46 10.16 2.18
C ALA A 77 3.85 9.45 3.41
N SER A 78 4.51 8.41 3.90
CA SER A 78 4.07 7.75 5.14
C SER A 78 4.40 8.64 6.33
N CYS A 79 3.43 8.85 7.21
CA CYS A 79 3.62 9.64 8.44
C CYS A 79 4.44 8.89 9.50
N ILE A 80 4.56 7.56 9.37
CA ILE A 80 5.27 6.67 10.30
C ILE A 80 6.80 6.79 10.11
N LEU A 81 7.23 6.97 8.86
CA LEU A 81 8.65 6.99 8.50
C LEU A 81 9.23 8.40 8.54
N SER A 82 10.52 8.49 8.91
CA SER A 82 11.30 9.71 8.71
C SER A 82 11.26 10.15 7.25
N LYS A 83 11.33 11.46 7.00
CA LYS A 83 11.33 12.05 5.64
C LYS A 83 12.44 11.46 4.75
N GLU A 84 13.60 11.20 5.34
CA GLU A 84 14.73 10.58 4.64
C GLU A 84 14.41 9.13 4.23
N SER A 85 13.89 8.32 5.18
CA SER A 85 13.50 6.93 4.91
C SER A 85 12.37 6.83 3.87
N ASN A 86 11.41 7.75 3.90
CA ASN A 86 10.35 7.81 2.89
C ASN A 86 10.89 8.07 1.49
N SER A 87 11.84 9.01 1.34
CA SER A 87 12.47 9.30 0.06
C SER A 87 13.23 8.09 -0.47
N PHE A 88 13.98 7.42 0.41
CA PHE A 88 14.73 6.22 0.07
C PHE A 88 13.80 5.07 -0.37
N ILE A 89 12.75 4.77 0.40
CA ILE A 89 11.79 3.70 0.05
C ILE A 89 11.08 4.00 -1.27
N HIS A 90 10.72 5.26 -1.51
CA HIS A 90 10.12 5.65 -2.78
C HIS A 90 11.06 5.38 -3.97
N GLU A 91 12.33 5.77 -3.86
CA GLU A 91 13.34 5.50 -4.89
C GLU A 91 13.54 4.00 -5.11
N VAL A 92 13.68 3.23 -4.03
CA VAL A 92 13.80 1.76 -4.10
C VAL A 92 12.59 1.14 -4.79
N ASN A 93 11.37 1.57 -4.46
CA ASN A 93 10.16 1.08 -5.10
C ASN A 93 10.13 1.37 -6.61
N GLN A 94 10.60 2.55 -7.03
CA GLN A 94 10.67 2.90 -8.45
C GLN A 94 11.65 1.99 -9.19
N TRP A 95 12.84 1.79 -8.64
CA TRP A 95 13.84 0.89 -9.21
C TRP A 95 13.33 -0.55 -9.29
N LEU A 96 12.72 -1.07 -8.21
CA LEU A 96 12.15 -2.41 -8.18
C LEU A 96 11.07 -2.60 -9.25
N GLN A 97 10.17 -1.62 -9.42
CA GLN A 97 9.14 -1.69 -10.47
C GLN A 97 9.74 -1.75 -11.88
N ILE A 98 10.80 -0.96 -12.15
CA ILE A 98 11.49 -0.97 -13.44
C ILE A 98 12.13 -2.34 -13.67
N ILE A 99 12.83 -2.87 -12.67
CA ILE A 99 13.46 -4.20 -12.74
C ILE A 99 12.40 -5.28 -12.98
N PHE A 100 11.31 -5.29 -12.21
CA PHE A 100 10.24 -6.28 -12.37
C PHE A 100 9.54 -6.17 -13.72
N SER A 101 9.32 -4.96 -14.23
CA SER A 101 8.73 -4.80 -15.55
C SER A 101 9.66 -5.31 -16.65
N GLY A 102 10.98 -5.07 -16.52
CA GLY A 102 12.00 -5.71 -17.37
C GLY A 102 11.96 -7.23 -17.28
N LEU A 103 11.85 -7.79 -16.06
CA LEU A 103 11.71 -9.23 -15.85
C LEU A 103 10.47 -9.79 -16.54
N VAL A 104 9.32 -9.11 -16.45
CA VAL A 104 8.08 -9.51 -17.15
C VAL A 104 8.29 -9.57 -18.65
N ILE A 105 8.89 -8.53 -19.24
CA ILE A 105 9.19 -8.50 -20.68
C ILE A 105 10.16 -9.64 -21.06
N SER A 106 11.25 -9.82 -20.31
CA SER A 106 12.19 -10.93 -20.54
C SER A 106 11.52 -12.28 -20.44
N SER A 107 10.65 -12.50 -19.45
CA SER A 107 9.86 -13.75 -19.35
C SER A 107 8.88 -13.93 -20.51
N ALA A 108 8.31 -12.87 -21.06
CA ALA A 108 7.47 -12.97 -22.26
C ALA A 108 8.30 -13.46 -23.47
N PHE A 109 9.52 -12.96 -23.63
CA PHE A 109 10.45 -13.46 -24.65
C PHE A 109 10.84 -14.92 -24.39
N LEU A 110 11.10 -15.30 -23.14
CA LEU A 110 11.32 -16.70 -22.78
C LEU A 110 10.11 -17.54 -23.20
N CYS A 111 8.88 -17.10 -22.93
CA CYS A 111 7.67 -17.82 -23.36
C CYS A 111 7.56 -18.02 -24.88
N PHE A 112 8.17 -17.17 -25.71
CA PHE A 112 8.26 -17.38 -27.15
C PHE A 112 9.39 -18.32 -27.55
N THR A 113 10.54 -18.29 -26.85
CA THR A 113 11.66 -19.19 -27.11
C THR A 113 11.49 -20.57 -26.47
N LEU A 114 10.54 -20.72 -25.54
CA LEU A 114 10.00 -21.98 -25.00
C LEU A 114 9.25 -22.76 -26.10
N GLU A 115 9.93 -23.08 -27.20
CA GLU A 115 9.45 -24.07 -28.16
C GLU A 115 9.65 -25.47 -27.57
N LYS A 116 8.72 -26.38 -27.88
CA LYS A 116 8.45 -27.65 -27.18
C LYS A 116 9.65 -28.62 -27.08
N ASP A 117 10.71 -28.36 -27.83
CA ASP A 117 11.89 -29.22 -27.92
C ASP A 117 13.16 -28.65 -27.25
N TRP A 118 13.17 -27.38 -26.83
CA TRP A 118 14.35 -26.78 -26.17
C TRP A 118 14.62 -27.37 -24.76
N PHE A 119 13.57 -27.81 -24.06
CA PHE A 119 13.69 -28.30 -22.67
C PHE A 119 14.25 -29.69 -22.53
N LYS A 120 14.22 -30.48 -23.61
CA LYS A 120 14.76 -31.85 -23.60
C LYS A 120 16.27 -31.89 -23.41
N SER A 121 16.97 -30.79 -23.68
CA SER A 121 18.44 -30.71 -23.63
C SER A 121 18.99 -29.92 -22.43
N ILE A 122 18.13 -29.21 -21.70
CA ILE A 122 18.57 -28.32 -20.62
C ILE A 122 18.68 -29.11 -19.30
N SER A 123 19.82 -28.98 -18.63
CA SER A 123 20.04 -29.58 -17.31
C SER A 123 19.06 -29.02 -16.26
N ALA A 124 18.65 -29.86 -15.30
CA ALA A 124 17.72 -29.49 -14.23
C ALA A 124 18.13 -28.20 -13.48
N ASN A 125 19.44 -27.96 -13.32
CA ASN A 125 19.98 -26.79 -12.65
C ASN A 125 19.65 -25.46 -13.35
N MET A 126 19.46 -25.46 -14.66
CA MET A 126 19.07 -24.26 -15.42
C MET A 126 17.55 -24.15 -15.57
N LYS A 127 16.80 -25.27 -15.46
CA LYS A 127 15.34 -25.25 -15.48
C LYS A 127 14.77 -24.48 -14.28
N ILE A 128 15.22 -24.80 -13.07
CA ILE A 128 14.73 -24.19 -11.82
C ILE A 128 14.78 -22.65 -11.86
N PRO A 129 15.93 -21.99 -12.13
CA PRO A 129 15.99 -20.52 -12.15
C PRO A 129 15.13 -19.91 -13.26
N SER A 130 14.96 -20.60 -14.40
CA SER A 130 14.03 -20.14 -15.45
C SER A 130 12.58 -20.16 -14.98
N TYR A 131 12.11 -21.26 -14.37
CA TYR A 131 10.75 -21.30 -13.82
C TYR A 131 10.55 -20.34 -12.64
N SER A 132 11.56 -20.14 -11.79
CA SER A 132 11.52 -19.11 -10.75
C SER A 132 11.37 -17.71 -11.32
N MET A 133 12.10 -17.37 -12.39
CA MET A 133 11.98 -16.08 -13.06
C MET A 133 10.58 -15.87 -13.67
N LEU A 134 10.03 -16.90 -14.33
CA LEU A 134 8.65 -16.90 -14.84
C LEU A 134 7.63 -16.72 -13.70
N GLY A 135 7.82 -17.43 -12.59
CA GLY A 135 6.97 -17.37 -11.41
C GLY A 135 6.97 -15.99 -10.75
N ILE A 136 8.14 -15.36 -10.61
CA ILE A 136 8.28 -13.98 -10.10
C ILE A 136 7.51 -13.01 -11.00
N SER A 137 7.74 -13.05 -12.31
CA SER A 137 7.08 -12.16 -13.26
C SER A 137 5.55 -12.33 -13.26
N LEU A 138 5.07 -13.57 -13.19
CA LEU A 138 3.63 -13.86 -13.15
C LEU A 138 3.00 -13.40 -11.83
N SER A 139 3.65 -13.68 -10.70
CA SER A 139 3.16 -13.26 -9.37
C SER A 139 3.10 -11.75 -9.24
N PHE A 140 4.13 -11.04 -9.71
CA PHE A 140 4.15 -9.58 -9.76
C PHE A 140 2.98 -9.03 -10.61
N THR A 141 2.83 -9.54 -11.84
CA THR A 141 1.76 -9.11 -12.75
C THR A 141 0.38 -9.34 -12.15
N PHE A 142 0.16 -10.52 -11.56
CA PHE A 142 -1.09 -10.90 -10.92
C PHE A 142 -1.40 -10.04 -9.70
N THR A 143 -0.40 -9.74 -8.86
CA THR A 143 -0.56 -8.91 -7.66
C THR A 143 -1.00 -7.49 -8.04
N TYR A 144 -0.32 -6.87 -9.02
CA TYR A 144 -0.69 -5.52 -9.50
C TYR A 144 -2.06 -5.50 -10.18
N ALA A 145 -2.36 -6.49 -11.02
CA ALA A 145 -3.68 -6.60 -11.65
C ALA A 145 -4.79 -6.76 -10.60
N SER A 146 -4.54 -7.54 -9.54
CA SER A 146 -5.50 -7.75 -8.45
C SER A 146 -5.73 -6.47 -7.64
N VAL A 147 -4.67 -5.74 -7.29
CA VAL A 147 -4.75 -4.44 -6.62
C VAL A 147 -5.53 -3.44 -7.46
N ASP A 148 -5.26 -3.37 -8.76
CA ASP A 148 -5.94 -2.44 -9.66
C ASP A 148 -7.41 -2.77 -9.82
N LEU A 149 -7.72 -4.06 -9.97
CA LEU A 149 -9.10 -4.53 -10.02
C LEU A 149 -9.83 -4.17 -8.73
N LEU A 150 -9.20 -4.38 -7.57
CA LEU A 150 -9.81 -4.08 -6.28
C LEU A 150 -10.03 -2.57 -6.11
N GLN A 151 -9.05 -1.74 -6.49
CA GLN A 151 -9.19 -0.28 -6.48
C GLN A 151 -10.29 0.20 -7.44
N PHE A 152 -10.40 -0.41 -8.61
CA PHE A 152 -11.46 -0.14 -9.57
C PHE A 152 -12.84 -0.55 -9.02
N LEU A 153 -12.95 -1.71 -8.38
CA LEU A 153 -14.19 -2.16 -7.75
C LEU A 153 -14.63 -1.18 -6.66
N ILE A 154 -13.71 -0.76 -5.78
CA ILE A 154 -14.00 0.25 -4.75
C ILE A 154 -14.48 1.55 -5.37
N TYR A 155 -13.83 2.02 -6.44
CA TYR A 155 -14.25 3.21 -7.17
C TYR A 155 -15.69 3.07 -7.72
N VAL A 156 -16.00 1.95 -8.37
CA VAL A 156 -17.35 1.67 -8.91
C VAL A 156 -18.40 1.58 -7.79
N PHE A 157 -18.07 0.95 -6.66
CA PHE A 157 -18.96 0.87 -5.50
C PHE A 157 -19.21 2.25 -4.90
N HIS A 158 -18.19 3.08 -4.76
CA HIS A 158 -18.34 4.45 -4.26
C HIS A 158 -19.20 5.32 -5.19
N GLN A 159 -19.12 5.14 -6.51
CA GLN A 159 -20.03 5.83 -7.43
C GLN A 159 -21.50 5.43 -7.22
N LYS A 160 -21.76 4.16 -6.86
CA LYS A 160 -23.12 3.66 -6.60
C LYS A 160 -23.61 4.00 -5.19
N PHE A 161 -22.72 4.05 -4.20
CA PHE A 161 -23.02 4.25 -2.79
C PHE A 161 -22.19 5.41 -2.22
N PRO A 162 -22.62 6.67 -2.40
CA PRO A 162 -21.85 7.84 -2.00
C PRO A 162 -21.73 8.03 -0.47
N PHE A 163 -22.46 7.25 0.32
CA PHE A 163 -22.40 7.30 1.79
C PHE A 163 -21.16 6.61 2.37
N ILE A 164 -20.42 5.83 1.56
CA ILE A 164 -19.21 5.14 2.01
C ILE A 164 -18.03 6.11 1.82
N HIS A 165 -17.31 6.42 2.90
CA HIS A 165 -16.12 7.26 2.83
C HIS A 165 -15.11 6.76 1.78
N LYS A 166 -14.41 7.69 1.11
CA LYS A 166 -13.37 7.36 0.12
C LYS A 166 -12.24 6.56 0.79
N VAL A 167 -12.22 5.24 0.55
CA VAL A 167 -11.13 4.37 0.98
C VAL A 167 -10.18 4.15 -0.20
N THR A 168 -8.95 4.65 -0.08
CA THR A 168 -7.84 4.28 -0.96
C THR A 168 -7.14 3.07 -0.36
N LEU A 169 -6.94 2.01 -1.15
CA LEU A 169 -6.46 0.73 -0.62
C LEU A 169 -4.95 0.72 -0.40
N ILE A 170 -4.20 1.35 -1.31
CA ILE A 170 -2.75 1.59 -1.16
C ILE A 170 -2.55 3.09 -0.99
N ILE A 171 -2.14 3.46 0.22
CA ILE A 171 -1.96 4.85 0.62
C ILE A 171 -0.46 5.19 0.63
N THR A 172 0.39 4.23 1.02
CA THR A 172 1.79 4.51 1.34
C THR A 172 2.79 3.73 0.49
N ASN A 173 3.98 4.33 0.32
CA ASN A 173 5.13 3.66 -0.31
C ASN A 173 5.53 2.37 0.42
N LEU A 174 5.33 2.30 1.73
CA LEU A 174 5.66 1.13 2.54
C LEU A 174 4.75 -0.07 2.21
N GLN A 175 3.44 0.16 2.05
CA GLN A 175 2.51 -0.90 1.61
C GLN A 175 2.87 -1.42 0.22
N GLN A 176 3.25 -0.52 -0.69
CA GLN A 176 3.70 -0.92 -2.03
C GLN A 176 4.98 -1.76 -1.97
N TYR A 177 5.96 -1.38 -1.14
CA TYR A 177 7.19 -2.16 -0.94
C TYR A 177 6.90 -3.56 -0.39
N LEU A 178 6.01 -3.66 0.60
CA LEU A 178 5.58 -4.94 1.18
C LEU A 178 4.93 -5.85 0.13
N LEU A 179 4.03 -5.32 -0.70
CA LEU A 179 3.39 -6.07 -1.80
C LEU A 179 4.43 -6.58 -2.82
N LEU A 180 5.39 -5.73 -3.17
CA LEU A 180 6.50 -6.11 -4.06
C LEU A 180 7.31 -7.27 -3.47
N ALA A 181 7.73 -7.15 -2.21
CA ALA A 181 8.50 -8.17 -1.52
C ALA A 181 7.73 -9.51 -1.41
N LEU A 182 6.45 -9.47 -1.06
CA LEU A 182 5.61 -10.66 -0.98
C LEU A 182 5.42 -11.33 -2.34
N SER A 183 5.16 -10.55 -3.40
CA SER A 183 5.02 -11.08 -4.76
C SER A 183 6.32 -11.73 -5.27
N PHE A 184 7.47 -11.15 -4.92
CA PHE A 184 8.77 -11.74 -5.24
C PHE A 184 8.98 -13.09 -4.55
N ILE A 185 8.75 -13.15 -3.23
CA ILE A 185 8.93 -14.38 -2.45
C ILE A 185 7.97 -15.47 -2.95
N LEU A 186 6.69 -15.14 -3.13
CA LEU A 186 5.68 -16.08 -3.62
C LEU A 186 5.97 -16.57 -5.03
N GLY A 187 6.30 -15.66 -5.94
CA GLY A 187 6.62 -16.02 -7.32
C GLY A 187 7.88 -16.88 -7.44
N ALA A 188 8.92 -16.57 -6.65
CA ALA A 188 10.13 -17.36 -6.59
C ALA A 188 9.85 -18.77 -6.02
N LEU A 189 9.06 -18.85 -4.96
CA LEU A 189 8.71 -20.11 -4.31
C LEU A 189 7.87 -21.00 -5.24
N PHE A 190 6.80 -20.46 -5.84
CA PHE A 190 5.98 -21.22 -6.77
C PHE A 190 6.76 -21.63 -8.02
N GLY A 191 7.53 -20.71 -8.63
CA GLY A 191 8.35 -21.03 -9.78
C GLY A 191 9.42 -22.10 -9.47
N ALA A 192 10.00 -22.10 -8.28
CA ALA A 192 10.91 -23.16 -7.86
C ALA A 192 10.18 -24.51 -7.72
N ILE A 193 9.00 -24.54 -7.08
CA ILE A 193 8.17 -25.75 -6.96
C ILE A 193 7.83 -26.32 -8.35
N PHE A 194 7.40 -25.48 -9.30
CA PHE A 194 7.19 -25.86 -10.69
C PHE A 194 8.45 -26.44 -11.34
N GLY A 195 9.60 -25.80 -11.13
CA GLY A 195 10.87 -26.26 -11.66
C GLY A 195 11.34 -27.60 -11.08
N PHE A 196 11.00 -27.90 -9.82
CA PHE A 196 11.33 -29.18 -9.16
C PHE A 196 10.45 -30.34 -9.62
N ILE A 197 9.17 -30.08 -9.90
CA ILE A 197 8.21 -31.12 -10.28
C ILE A 197 8.44 -31.61 -11.72
N ASP A 198 9.14 -30.83 -12.55
CA ASP A 198 9.47 -31.13 -13.96
C ASP A 198 8.27 -31.68 -14.76
N VAL A 199 7.19 -30.89 -14.77
CA VAL A 199 5.88 -31.25 -15.35
C VAL A 199 5.99 -31.66 -16.83
N GLU A 200 7.01 -31.19 -17.54
CA GLU A 200 7.20 -31.41 -18.97
C GLU A 200 7.55 -32.87 -19.32
N ASP A 201 8.27 -33.58 -18.44
CA ASP A 201 8.64 -34.97 -18.64
C ASP A 201 7.43 -35.90 -18.71
N TYR A 202 6.32 -35.49 -18.10
CA TYR A 202 5.07 -36.24 -18.03
C TYR A 202 4.06 -35.89 -19.12
N SER A 203 4.40 -34.95 -20.02
CA SER A 203 3.52 -34.45 -21.08
C SER A 203 3.00 -35.52 -22.06
N LYS A 204 3.66 -36.69 -22.15
CA LYS A 204 3.23 -37.81 -23.00
C LYS A 204 2.00 -38.54 -22.47
N ASN A 205 1.77 -38.51 -21.16
CA ASN A 205 0.69 -39.24 -20.51
C ASN A 205 -0.27 -38.27 -19.82
N ALA A 206 -1.40 -37.97 -20.48
CA ALA A 206 -2.39 -37.00 -19.98
C ALA A 206 -2.89 -37.30 -18.54
N PHE A 207 -3.05 -38.58 -18.20
CA PHE A 207 -3.48 -38.99 -16.86
C PHE A 207 -2.43 -38.71 -15.77
N VAL A 208 -1.15 -38.95 -16.06
CA VAL A 208 -0.04 -38.69 -15.14
C VAL A 208 0.14 -37.18 -14.97
N LEU A 209 0.10 -36.44 -16.08
CA LEU A 209 0.15 -34.98 -16.09
C LEU A 209 -0.94 -34.38 -15.19
N TYR A 210 -2.19 -34.85 -15.31
CA TYR A 210 -3.29 -34.39 -14.46
C TYR A 210 -3.06 -34.66 -12.97
N SER A 211 -2.53 -35.84 -12.63
CA SER A 211 -2.25 -36.22 -11.24
C SER A 211 -1.17 -35.34 -10.61
N ILE A 212 -0.13 -35.00 -11.38
CA ILE A 212 0.95 -34.12 -10.96
C ILE A 212 0.46 -32.69 -10.80
N LEU A 213 -0.32 -32.18 -11.76
CA LEU A 213 -0.90 -30.84 -11.66
C LEU A 213 -1.79 -30.70 -10.42
N ARG A 214 -2.55 -31.74 -10.09
CA ARG A 214 -3.40 -31.77 -8.89
C ARG A 214 -2.57 -31.76 -7.60
N LEU A 215 -1.45 -32.49 -7.56
CA LEU A 215 -0.53 -32.47 -6.43
C LEU A 215 0.07 -31.07 -6.24
N GLU A 216 0.51 -30.46 -7.33
CA GLU A 216 1.09 -29.11 -7.32
C GLU A 216 0.06 -28.07 -6.84
N ILE A 217 -1.17 -28.09 -7.36
CA ILE A 217 -2.25 -27.23 -6.86
C ILE A 217 -2.49 -27.47 -5.37
N SER A 218 -2.49 -28.74 -4.93
CA SER A 218 -2.70 -29.08 -3.52
C SER A 218 -1.58 -28.57 -2.60
N ILE A 219 -0.35 -28.44 -3.09
CA ILE A 219 0.80 -27.92 -2.33
C ILE A 219 0.80 -26.38 -2.35
N CYS A 220 0.57 -25.78 -3.52
CA CYS A 220 0.62 -24.33 -3.71
C CYS A 220 -0.56 -23.61 -3.05
N THR A 221 -1.75 -24.23 -3.00
CA THR A 221 -2.96 -23.63 -2.43
C THR A 221 -2.79 -23.22 -0.94
N PRO A 222 -2.38 -24.10 -0.01
CA PRO A 222 -2.24 -23.71 1.39
C PRO A 222 -1.12 -22.69 1.60
N ILE A 223 -0.01 -22.79 0.85
CA ILE A 223 1.08 -21.82 0.90
C ILE A 223 0.58 -20.45 0.45
N GLY A 224 -0.10 -20.39 -0.69
CA GLY A 224 -0.68 -19.15 -1.22
C GLY A 224 -1.73 -18.55 -0.28
N ALA A 225 -2.59 -19.38 0.31
CA ALA A 225 -3.58 -18.94 1.29
C ALA A 225 -2.93 -18.33 2.54
N LEU A 226 -1.88 -18.98 3.08
CA LEU A 226 -1.16 -18.51 4.25
C LEU A 226 -0.46 -17.17 3.99
N PHE A 227 0.29 -17.07 2.90
CA PHE A 227 0.99 -15.83 2.53
C PHE A 227 0.02 -14.73 2.09
N GLY A 228 -1.10 -15.09 1.47
CA GLY A 228 -2.16 -14.14 1.11
C GLY A 228 -2.84 -13.56 2.34
N LEU A 229 -3.19 -14.41 3.31
CA LEU A 229 -3.74 -13.97 4.60
C LEU A 229 -2.74 -13.09 5.35
N PHE A 230 -1.49 -13.57 5.49
CA PHE A 230 -0.42 -12.82 6.14
C PHE A 230 -0.18 -11.47 5.46
N GLY A 231 -0.09 -11.45 4.13
CA GLY A 231 0.11 -10.23 3.35
C GLY A 231 -1.04 -9.24 3.50
N GLY A 232 -2.29 -9.74 3.46
CA GLY A 232 -3.47 -8.91 3.68
C GLY A 232 -3.50 -8.29 5.07
N LEU A 233 -3.22 -9.08 6.12
CA LEU A 233 -3.13 -8.58 7.49
C LEU A 233 -2.02 -7.56 7.66
N MET A 234 -0.84 -7.79 7.08
CA MET A 234 0.28 -6.83 7.16
C MET A 234 -0.02 -5.52 6.43
N VAL A 235 -0.65 -5.58 5.25
CA VAL A 235 -1.06 -4.38 4.50
C VAL A 235 -2.11 -3.58 5.28
N GLU A 236 -3.09 -4.26 5.88
CA GLU A 236 -4.14 -3.63 6.69
C GLU A 236 -3.57 -3.05 8.00
N TYR A 237 -2.66 -3.76 8.66
CA TYR A 237 -1.96 -3.26 9.84
C TYR A 237 -1.21 -1.95 9.53
N LEU A 238 -0.43 -1.92 8.44
CA LEU A 238 0.25 -0.71 8.00
C LEU A 238 -0.72 0.41 7.62
N ARG A 239 -1.92 0.06 7.11
CA ARG A 239 -2.97 1.04 6.80
C ARG A 239 -3.49 1.71 8.07
N GLN A 240 -3.77 0.92 9.10
CA GLN A 240 -4.31 1.42 10.37
C GLN A 240 -3.31 2.30 11.12
N GLU A 241 -2.04 1.91 11.16
CA GLU A 241 -0.97 2.72 11.75
C GLU A 241 -0.82 4.08 11.04
N GLU A 242 -0.95 4.10 9.71
CA GLU A 242 -0.88 5.34 8.94
C GLU A 242 -2.08 6.25 9.24
N LEU A 243 -3.29 5.69 9.32
CA LEU A 243 -4.50 6.46 9.65
C LEU A 243 -4.44 7.04 11.07
N LYS A 244 -3.99 6.24 12.05
CA LYS A 244 -3.79 6.70 13.43
C LYS A 244 -2.77 7.82 13.52
N SER A 245 -1.67 7.70 12.76
CA SER A 245 -0.61 8.71 12.70
C SER A 245 -1.08 10.03 12.06
N ARG A 246 -2.06 9.98 11.15
CA ARG A 246 -2.65 11.18 10.54
C ARG A 246 -3.65 11.86 11.48
N GLY A 247 -4.56 11.10 12.08
CA GLY A 247 -5.54 11.65 13.02
C GLY A 247 -4.89 12.42 14.19
N ASN A 248 -3.82 11.88 14.77
CA ASN A 248 -3.11 12.54 15.88
C ASN A 248 -2.43 13.87 15.48
N LYS A 249 -2.13 14.09 14.19
CA LYS A 249 -1.55 15.36 13.73
C LYS A 249 -2.59 16.45 13.57
N ASP A 250 -3.78 16.09 13.11
CA ASP A 250 -4.88 17.03 12.92
C ASP A 250 -5.33 17.58 14.28
N ASP A 251 -5.48 16.71 15.29
CA ASP A 251 -5.80 17.12 16.67
C ASP A 251 -4.75 18.07 17.26
N MET A 252 -3.46 17.85 16.96
CA MET A 252 -2.39 18.69 17.49
C MET A 252 -2.31 20.06 16.79
N MET A 253 -2.69 20.15 15.51
CA MET A 253 -2.79 21.44 14.82
C MET A 253 -3.96 22.28 15.35
N ASP A 254 -5.09 21.66 15.65
CA ASP A 254 -6.25 22.33 16.26
C ASP A 254 -5.97 22.86 17.67
N ILE A 255 -5.12 22.18 18.45
CA ILE A 255 -4.71 22.68 19.78
C ILE A 255 -3.77 23.89 19.64
N LYS A 256 -2.84 23.85 18.68
CA LYS A 256 -1.85 24.92 18.51
C LYS A 256 -2.46 26.20 17.94
N SER A 257 -3.44 26.08 17.03
CA SER A 257 -4.17 27.25 16.54
C SER A 257 -4.95 27.94 17.66
N ARG A 258 -5.61 27.18 18.54
CA ARG A 258 -6.31 27.74 19.71
C ARG A 258 -5.39 28.44 20.71
N GLN A 259 -4.15 27.98 20.90
CA GLN A 259 -3.20 28.64 21.81
C GLN A 259 -2.64 29.96 21.24
N PHE A 260 -2.60 30.12 19.92
CA PHE A 260 -2.05 31.34 19.32
C PHE A 260 -3.03 32.52 19.41
N ASP A 261 -4.34 32.25 19.38
CA ASP A 261 -5.37 33.29 19.54
C ASP A 261 -5.51 33.80 20.99
N THR A 262 -4.84 33.18 21.98
CA THR A 262 -5.00 33.56 23.40
C THR A 262 -3.90 34.47 23.95
N ASN A 263 -2.90 34.88 23.15
CA ASN A 263 -1.74 35.62 23.63
C ASN A 263 -1.66 37.10 23.19
N ASP A 264 -2.67 37.62 22.48
CA ASP A 264 -2.67 39.03 22.06
C ASP A 264 -3.42 39.98 23.01
N ASP A 265 -4.05 39.47 24.07
CA ASP A 265 -4.64 40.30 25.12
C ASP A 265 -4.14 39.83 26.49
N GLU A 266 -3.02 40.42 26.93
CA GLU A 266 -2.66 40.47 28.35
C GLU A 266 -3.69 41.35 29.10
N GLU A 267 -4.91 40.84 29.27
CA GLU A 267 -5.81 41.25 30.34
C GLU A 267 -5.82 40.14 31.39
N THR A 268 -5.26 40.45 32.55
CA THR A 268 -5.21 39.60 33.74
C THR A 268 -6.61 39.13 34.16
N VAL A 269 -7.08 38.01 33.60
CA VAL A 269 -8.29 37.35 34.08
C VAL A 269 -7.91 36.45 35.25
N ILE A 270 -8.30 36.89 36.43
CA ILE A 270 -8.23 36.15 37.69
C ILE A 270 -8.97 34.81 37.52
N ILE A 271 -8.24 33.71 37.33
CA ILE A 271 -8.79 32.35 37.38
C ILE A 271 -9.02 31.99 38.85
N SER A 272 -10.12 32.48 39.43
CA SER A 272 -10.61 32.08 40.75
C SER A 272 -12.00 31.42 40.72
N GLY A 273 -12.49 31.00 39.54
CA GLY A 273 -13.90 30.60 39.38
C GLY A 273 -14.21 29.17 38.93
N MET A 274 -13.34 28.47 38.18
CA MET A 274 -13.78 27.30 37.39
C MET A 274 -13.30 25.92 37.87
N THR A 275 -12.75 25.80 39.08
CA THR A 275 -12.44 24.48 39.67
C THR A 275 -13.61 23.81 40.40
N LYS A 276 -14.78 24.47 40.55
CA LYS A 276 -15.92 23.87 41.26
C LYS A 276 -16.92 23.11 40.39
N THR A 277 -17.07 23.42 39.10
CA THR A 277 -18.18 22.84 38.31
C THR A 277 -17.84 21.53 37.59
N VAL A 278 -16.55 21.18 37.46
CA VAL A 278 -16.14 19.92 36.81
C VAL A 278 -16.17 18.72 37.77
N ARG A 279 -16.11 18.96 39.09
CA ARG A 279 -16.23 17.88 40.09
C ARG A 279 -17.68 17.40 40.29
N GLU A 280 -18.69 18.20 39.99
CA GLU A 280 -20.10 17.77 40.10
C GLU A 280 -20.62 17.00 38.88
N ARG A 281 -19.98 17.10 37.71
CA ARG A 281 -20.42 16.36 36.50
C ARG A 281 -19.78 14.98 36.29
N PHE A 282 -18.77 14.63 37.09
CA PHE A 282 -18.11 13.31 37.01
C PHE A 282 -18.47 12.36 38.16
N GLY A 283 -19.48 12.69 38.98
CA GLY A 283 -19.92 11.90 40.12
C GLY A 283 -21.10 10.95 39.88
N VAL A 284 -21.49 10.65 38.64
CA VAL A 284 -22.63 9.75 38.35
C VAL A 284 -22.36 8.86 37.14
N ILE A 285 -21.33 8.00 37.21
CA ILE A 285 -21.30 6.76 36.43
C ILE A 285 -20.65 5.69 37.32
N GLU A 286 -21.41 5.24 38.31
CA GLU A 286 -21.14 3.99 39.02
C GLU A 286 -22.43 3.18 38.96
N LEU A 287 -22.30 1.91 38.54
CA LEU A 287 -23.25 0.81 38.65
C LEU A 287 -24.42 0.74 37.65
N MET A 288 -24.15 0.05 36.54
CA MET A 288 -25.10 -0.94 36.00
C MET A 288 -24.30 -2.17 35.56
N GLU A 289 -23.80 -2.87 36.57
CA GLU A 289 -23.41 -4.28 36.53
C GLU A 289 -24.66 -5.03 36.97
N ASP A 290 -25.27 -5.79 36.05
CA ASP A 290 -26.19 -6.93 36.25
C ASP A 290 -27.11 -7.08 35.04
N SER A 291 -26.74 -7.96 34.12
CA SER A 291 -27.72 -8.78 33.41
C SER A 291 -27.03 -10.06 32.94
N ASP A 292 -27.04 -11.05 33.83
CA ASP A 292 -26.98 -12.45 33.46
C ASP A 292 -28.00 -12.71 32.35
N HIS A 293 -27.54 -13.12 31.17
CA HIS A 293 -28.39 -13.84 30.25
C HIS A 293 -27.63 -15.05 29.70
N GLU A 294 -28.04 -16.20 30.24
CA GLU A 294 -27.87 -17.52 29.67
C GLU A 294 -28.28 -17.52 28.19
N GLU A 295 -27.38 -17.94 27.31
CA GLU A 295 -27.73 -18.51 26.01
C GLU A 295 -26.64 -19.50 25.59
N GLY A 296 -26.57 -20.59 26.35
CA GLY A 296 -26.01 -21.86 25.89
C GLY A 296 -27.17 -22.78 25.55
N ASP A 297 -27.27 -23.22 24.29
CA ASP A 297 -27.69 -24.58 23.90
C ASP A 297 -27.90 -24.77 22.38
N ASP A 298 -27.84 -23.73 21.54
CA ASP A 298 -28.17 -23.89 20.11
C ASP A 298 -26.98 -24.18 19.17
N LEU A 299 -25.73 -24.21 19.65
CA LEU A 299 -24.57 -24.41 18.77
C LEU A 299 -24.26 -25.89 18.44
N ASP A 300 -24.78 -26.84 19.23
CA ASP A 300 -24.52 -28.27 19.04
C ASP A 300 -25.43 -28.93 17.97
N ALA A 301 -26.49 -28.24 17.54
CA ALA A 301 -27.38 -28.73 16.48
C ALA A 301 -26.85 -28.48 15.06
N LEU A 302 -25.90 -27.54 14.88
CA LEU A 302 -25.37 -27.15 13.56
C LEU A 302 -24.12 -27.93 13.11
N LEU A 303 -23.53 -28.74 13.99
CA LEU A 303 -22.30 -29.53 13.72
C LEU A 303 -22.57 -30.99 13.32
N ARG A 304 -23.83 -31.36 13.05
CA ARG A 304 -24.24 -32.73 12.62
C ARG A 304 -24.81 -32.83 11.20
N LEU A 305 -24.59 -31.84 10.34
CA LEU A 305 -24.86 -31.89 8.89
C LEU A 305 -23.54 -31.82 8.12
#